data_AF-A0A435JS19-F1
#
_entry.id   AF-A0A435JS19-F1
#
_cell.length_a   1.000
_cell.length_b   1.000
_cell.length_c   1.000
_cell.angle_alpha   90.00
_cell.angle_beta   90.00
_cell.angle_gamma   90.00
#
_symmetry.space_group_name_H-M   'P 1'
#
loop_
_entity.id
_entity.type
_entity.pdbx_description
1 polymer ?
#
loop_
_entity_poly.entity_id
_entity_poly.type
_entity_poly.pdbx_seq_one_letter_code
_entity_poly.pdbx_strand_id
1 'polypeptide(L)'
;MTARAQIQLAVDNGPTDTAWQAMANQPERYAPLIRRLAGYYLMCGATENDCDFPQIGTAIELAMPGYAELTPDETYFVRAGAVVVICGYHPDVEIDGMAKMWMADGAPE
;
A
#
# COMPACT_ATOMS: atom_id res chain seq x y z
N MET A 1 17.88 11.39 -17.23
CA MET A 1 17.41 10.31 -16.34
C MET A 1 16.01 9.91 -16.78
N THR A 2 15.72 8.62 -16.90
CA THR A 2 14.40 8.11 -17.30
C THR A 2 13.49 8.00 -16.08
N ALA A 3 12.18 8.18 -16.24
CA ALA A 3 11.18 8.04 -15.15
C ALA A 3 11.30 6.68 -14.43
N ARG A 4 11.67 5.63 -15.18
CA ARG A 4 11.94 4.29 -14.66
C ARG A 4 13.09 4.22 -13.64
N ALA A 5 14.13 5.04 -13.81
CA ALA A 5 15.26 5.10 -12.87
C ALA A 5 14.91 5.86 -11.59
N GLN A 6 13.99 6.83 -11.66
CA GLN A 6 13.50 7.57 -10.49
C GLN A 6 12.53 6.72 -9.64
N ILE A 7 11.71 5.90 -10.29
CA ILE A 7 10.84 4.92 -9.62
C ILE A 7 11.68 3.88 -8.86
N GLN A 8 12.75 3.36 -9.47
CA GLN A 8 13.61 2.36 -8.83
C GLN A 8 14.37 2.91 -7.61
N LEU A 9 14.85 4.16 -7.68
CA LEU A 9 15.61 4.79 -6.59
C LEU A 9 14.72 5.14 -5.36
N ALA A 10 13.45 5.46 -5.60
CA ALA A 10 12.46 5.69 -4.55
C ALA A 10 12.01 4.38 -3.88
N VAL A 11 11.98 3.27 -4.63
CA VAL A 11 11.73 1.93 -4.09
C VAL A 11 12.87 1.48 -3.16
N ASP A 12 14.11 1.88 -3.43
CA ASP A 12 15.29 1.47 -2.63
C ASP A 12 15.47 2.25 -1.31
N ASN A 13 14.78 3.39 -1.12
CA ASN A 13 14.93 4.23 0.10
C ASN A 13 13.62 4.58 0.81
N GLY A 14 12.46 4.15 0.29
CA GLY A 14 11.15 4.46 0.86
C GLY A 14 10.84 5.98 0.92
N PRO A 15 9.62 6.36 1.34
CA PRO A 15 9.29 7.75 1.62
C PRO A 15 10.07 8.24 2.84
N THR A 16 10.48 9.52 2.85
CA THR A 16 10.96 10.16 4.09
C THR A 16 9.86 10.16 5.16
N ASP A 17 10.22 10.20 6.44
CA ASP A 17 9.25 10.30 7.55
C ASP A 17 8.24 11.44 7.36
N THR A 18 8.70 12.61 6.88
CA THR A 18 7.82 13.75 6.60
C THR A 18 6.82 13.45 5.47
N ALA A 19 7.27 12.78 4.41
CA ALA A 19 6.39 12.38 3.31
C ALA A 19 5.40 11.30 3.77
N TRP A 20 5.85 10.36 4.60
CA TRP A 20 5.00 9.36 5.22
C TRP A 20 3.88 10.00 6.04
N GLN A 21 4.25 10.91 6.94
CA GLN A 21 3.29 11.61 7.78
C GLN A 21 2.31 12.46 6.95
N ALA A 22 2.76 13.08 5.86
CA ALA A 22 1.88 13.82 4.97
C ALA A 22 0.83 12.91 4.29
N MET A 23 1.19 11.66 3.97
CA MET A 23 0.25 10.67 3.42
C MET A 23 -0.69 10.11 4.50
N ALA A 24 -0.17 9.76 5.67
CA ALA A 24 -0.97 9.28 6.81
C ALA A 24 -2.07 10.28 7.24
N ASN A 25 -1.80 11.58 7.12
CA ASN A 25 -2.76 12.64 7.41
C ASN A 25 -3.86 12.83 6.34
N GLN A 26 -3.89 12.01 5.29
CA GLN A 26 -4.93 12.02 4.24
C GLN A 26 -5.63 10.65 4.15
N PRO A 27 -6.26 10.16 5.23
CA PRO A 27 -6.80 8.80 5.27
C PRO A 27 -7.88 8.55 4.21
N GLU A 28 -8.72 9.55 3.91
CA GLU A 28 -9.76 9.46 2.88
C GLU A 28 -9.22 9.20 1.48
N ARG A 29 -7.96 9.60 1.22
CA ARG A 29 -7.29 9.36 -0.06
C ARG A 29 -6.69 7.97 -0.12
N TYR A 30 -6.01 7.52 0.93
CA TYR A 30 -5.18 6.33 0.88
C TYR A 30 -5.83 5.06 1.46
N ALA A 31 -6.73 5.14 2.47
CA ALA A 31 -7.43 3.95 2.99
C ALA A 31 -8.18 3.17 1.90
N PRO A 32 -8.96 3.81 1.01
CA PRO A 32 -9.67 3.09 -0.04
C PRO A 32 -8.72 2.34 -0.99
N LEU A 33 -7.54 2.91 -1.26
CA LEU A 33 -6.53 2.29 -2.12
C LEU A 33 -5.88 1.10 -1.39
N ILE A 34 -5.48 1.28 -0.13
CA ILE A 34 -4.92 0.22 0.72
C ILE A 34 -5.90 -0.95 0.83
N ARG A 35 -7.17 -0.66 1.12
CA ARG A 35 -8.23 -1.67 1.20
C ARG A 35 -8.36 -2.48 -0.08
N ARG A 36 -8.37 -1.79 -1.22
CA ARG A 36 -8.58 -2.41 -2.53
C ARG A 36 -7.36 -3.25 -2.94
N LEU A 37 -6.16 -2.78 -2.62
CA LEU A 37 -4.93 -3.53 -2.81
C LEU A 37 -4.86 -4.76 -1.91
N ALA A 38 -5.23 -4.60 -0.62
CA ALA A 38 -5.28 -5.70 0.32
C ALA A 38 -6.26 -6.79 -0.13
N GLY A 39 -7.47 -6.40 -0.55
CA GLY A 39 -8.45 -7.32 -1.13
C GLY A 39 -7.95 -8.00 -2.41
N TYR A 40 -7.23 -7.29 -3.28
CA TYR A 40 -6.62 -7.87 -4.48
C TYR A 40 -5.60 -8.95 -4.13
N TYR A 41 -4.69 -8.70 -3.20
CA TYR A 41 -3.72 -9.70 -2.75
C TYR A 41 -4.38 -10.93 -2.12
N LEU A 42 -5.42 -10.75 -1.29
CA LEU A 42 -6.19 -11.87 -0.74
C LEU A 42 -6.86 -12.70 -1.84
N MET A 43 -7.42 -12.07 -2.88
CA MET A 43 -7.97 -12.78 -4.05
C MET A 43 -6.88 -13.55 -4.83
N CYS A 44 -5.66 -13.02 -4.87
CA CYS A 44 -4.51 -13.69 -5.48
C CYS A 44 -3.92 -14.81 -4.62
N GLY A 45 -4.48 -15.07 -3.42
CA GLY A 45 -4.05 -16.14 -2.53
C GLY A 45 -2.96 -15.73 -1.55
N ALA A 46 -2.67 -14.43 -1.39
CA ALA A 46 -1.79 -13.99 -0.32
C ALA A 46 -2.39 -14.34 1.05
N THR A 47 -1.54 -14.78 1.98
CA THR A 47 -1.94 -15.13 3.35
C THR A 47 -1.04 -14.41 4.34
N GLU A 48 -1.48 -14.30 5.60
CA GLU A 48 -0.67 -13.71 6.68
C GLU A 48 0.69 -14.40 6.89
N ASN A 49 0.82 -15.65 6.44
CA ASN A 49 2.03 -16.48 6.58
C ASN A 49 2.92 -16.44 5.33
N ASP A 50 2.45 -15.83 4.25
CA ASP A 50 3.12 -15.77 2.95
C ASP A 50 2.98 -14.35 2.40
N CYS A 51 3.77 -13.45 3.00
CA CYS A 51 3.84 -12.04 2.62
C CYS A 51 4.77 -11.85 1.38
N ASP A 52 5.04 -12.91 0.58
CA ASP A 52 5.67 -12.81 -0.76
C ASP A 52 4.61 -12.38 -1.79
N PHE A 53 4.35 -11.08 -1.82
CA PHE A 53 3.31 -10.55 -2.68
C PHE A 53 3.73 -10.56 -4.16
N PRO A 54 2.82 -10.97 -5.07
CA PRO A 54 3.10 -10.96 -6.49
C PRO A 54 3.53 -9.56 -6.94
N GLN A 55 4.63 -9.50 -7.69
CA GLN A 55 5.11 -8.28 -8.32
C GLN A 55 3.94 -7.63 -9.07
N ILE A 56 3.65 -6.40 -8.67
CA ILE A 56 2.55 -5.62 -9.21
C ILE A 56 2.87 -5.30 -10.67
N GLY A 57 2.27 -6.07 -11.57
CA GLY A 57 2.26 -5.81 -13.00
C GLY A 57 1.10 -4.88 -13.40
N THR A 58 0.95 -4.68 -14.71
CA THR A 58 -0.10 -3.85 -15.33
C THR A 58 -1.53 -4.28 -14.97
N ALA A 59 -1.74 -5.51 -14.49
CA ALA A 59 -3.05 -6.01 -14.07
C ALA A 59 -3.65 -5.21 -12.90
N ILE A 60 -2.82 -4.64 -12.01
CA ILE A 60 -3.34 -3.88 -10.87
C ILE A 60 -3.87 -2.52 -11.29
N GLU A 61 -3.24 -1.87 -12.27
CA GLU A 61 -3.65 -0.55 -12.76
C GLU A 61 -5.05 -0.65 -13.39
N LEU A 62 -5.37 -1.80 -14.00
CA LEU A 62 -6.71 -2.12 -14.49
C LEU A 62 -7.72 -2.37 -13.35
N ALA A 63 -7.29 -2.99 -12.25
CA ALA A 63 -8.15 -3.28 -11.10
C ALA A 63 -8.36 -2.06 -10.17
N MET A 64 -7.43 -1.11 -10.20
CA MET A 64 -7.35 0.04 -9.32
C MET A 64 -6.97 1.31 -10.12
N PRO A 65 -7.94 1.99 -10.76
CA PRO A 65 -7.66 3.14 -11.62
C PRO A 65 -6.87 4.27 -10.95
N GLY A 66 -7.14 4.54 -9.66
CA GLY A 66 -6.41 5.56 -8.89
C GLY A 66 -4.97 5.18 -8.50
N TYR A 67 -4.52 3.97 -8.84
CA TYR A 67 -3.17 3.50 -8.56
C TYR A 67 -2.14 3.99 -9.57
N ALA A 68 -2.54 4.14 -10.85
CA ALA A 68 -1.66 4.61 -11.92
C ALA A 68 -1.26 6.09 -11.79
N GLU A 69 -2.02 6.85 -11.01
CA GLU A 69 -1.79 8.28 -10.75
C GLU A 69 -0.87 8.53 -9.54
N LEU A 70 -0.52 7.48 -8.79
CA LEU A 70 0.31 7.60 -7.60
C LEU A 70 1.76 7.89 -7.96
N THR A 71 2.37 8.78 -7.18
CA THR A 71 3.83 8.93 -7.16
C THR A 71 4.49 7.66 -6.63
N PRO A 72 5.82 7.48 -6.83
CA PRO A 72 6.53 6.34 -6.28
C PRO A 72 6.39 6.19 -4.75
N ASP A 73 6.43 7.30 -4.01
CA ASP A 73 6.28 7.30 -2.54
C ASP A 73 4.88 6.88 -2.12
N GLU A 74 3.85 7.40 -2.80
CA GLU A 74 2.45 7.00 -2.55
C GLU A 74 2.20 5.54 -2.92
N THR A 75 2.82 5.07 -3.99
CA THR A 75 2.78 3.67 -4.40
C THR A 75 3.40 2.80 -3.31
N TYR A 76 4.56 3.18 -2.78
CA TYR A 76 5.20 2.48 -1.68
C TYR A 76 4.32 2.47 -0.44
N PHE A 77 3.78 3.63 -0.05
CA PHE A 77 2.90 3.79 1.11
C PHE A 77 1.66 2.90 1.03
N VAL A 78 0.95 2.92 -0.10
CA VAL A 78 -0.24 2.08 -0.33
C VAL A 78 0.10 0.60 -0.28
N ARG A 79 1.25 0.19 -0.84
CA ARG A 79 1.74 -1.19 -0.75
C ARG A 79 2.04 -1.60 0.68
N ALA A 80 2.83 -0.81 1.40
CA ALA A 80 3.19 -1.07 2.79
C ALA A 80 1.94 -1.21 3.67
N GLY A 81 0.97 -0.29 3.52
CA GLY A 81 -0.31 -0.37 4.22
C GLY A 81 -1.09 -1.64 3.89
N ALA A 82 -1.14 -2.03 2.62
CA ALA A 82 -1.85 -3.26 2.23
C ALA A 82 -1.20 -4.52 2.82
N VAL A 83 0.13 -4.56 2.89
CA VAL A 83 0.88 -5.65 3.54
C VAL A 83 0.54 -5.72 5.03
N VAL A 84 0.60 -4.59 5.74
CA VAL A 84 0.29 -4.56 7.18
C VAL A 84 -1.15 -4.98 7.44
N VAL A 85 -2.09 -4.51 6.62
CA VAL A 85 -3.51 -4.90 6.74
C VAL A 85 -3.70 -6.40 6.54
N ILE A 86 -3.02 -7.04 5.59
CA ILE A 86 -3.13 -8.50 5.36
C ILE A 86 -2.45 -9.30 6.46
N CYS A 87 -1.19 -8.98 6.78
CA CYS A 87 -0.43 -9.76 7.74
C CYS A 87 -0.91 -9.50 9.20
N GLY A 88 -1.73 -8.45 9.43
CA GLY A 88 -2.48 -8.24 10.67
C GLY A 88 -3.97 -8.65 10.60
N TYR A 89 -4.45 -9.19 9.47
CA TYR A 89 -5.89 -9.41 9.25
C TYR A 89 -6.44 -10.45 10.22
N HIS A 90 -7.45 -10.04 11.00
CA HIS A 90 -8.30 -10.94 11.75
C HIS A 90 -9.64 -11.10 11.03
N PRO A 91 -10.22 -12.31 10.96
CA PRO A 91 -11.49 -12.56 10.26
C PRO A 91 -12.67 -11.74 10.80
N ASP A 92 -12.55 -11.20 12.01
CA ASP A 92 -13.56 -10.36 12.66
C ASP A 92 -13.38 -8.85 12.40
N VAL A 93 -12.31 -8.43 11.70
CA VAL A 93 -11.98 -7.01 11.47
C VAL A 93 -12.14 -6.64 9.98
N GLU A 94 -12.82 -5.52 9.71
CA GLU A 94 -12.95 -5.01 8.34
C GLU A 94 -11.64 -4.37 7.86
N ILE A 95 -11.21 -4.74 6.65
CA ILE A 95 -9.99 -4.23 5.97
C ILE A 95 -9.92 -2.69 5.95
N ASP A 96 -11.05 -2.00 5.80
CA ASP A 96 -11.10 -0.53 5.82
C ASP A 96 -10.70 0.05 7.19
N GLY A 97 -11.20 -0.57 8.26
CA GLY A 97 -10.87 -0.19 9.63
C GLY A 97 -9.39 -0.39 9.92
N MET A 98 -8.83 -1.52 9.48
CA MET A 98 -7.40 -1.80 9.61
C MET A 98 -6.52 -0.82 8.85
N ALA A 99 -6.90 -0.47 7.62
CA ALA A 99 -6.17 0.51 6.82
C ALA A 99 -6.13 1.88 7.53
N LYS A 100 -7.25 2.31 8.11
CA LYS A 100 -7.34 3.56 8.88
C LYS A 100 -6.55 3.50 10.18
N MET A 101 -6.60 2.38 10.90
CA MET A 101 -5.81 2.17 12.12
C MET A 101 -4.31 2.23 11.81
N TRP A 102 -3.86 1.50 10.79
CA TRP A 102 -2.45 1.54 10.36
C TRP A 102 -1.97 2.96 10.02
N MET A 103 -2.77 3.76 9.31
CA MET A 103 -2.41 5.15 9.02
C MET A 103 -2.37 6.03 10.29
N ALA A 104 -3.16 5.70 11.32
CA ALA A 104 -3.13 6.43 12.59
C ALA A 104 -1.87 6.10 13.42
N ASP A 105 -1.31 4.90 13.26
CA ASP A 105 -0.10 4.47 13.97
C ASP A 105 1.18 5.12 13.40
N GLY A 106 1.15 5.61 12.15
CA GLY A 106 2.25 6.36 11.53
C GLY A 106 3.23 5.47 10.75
N ALA A 107 4.50 5.88 10.66
CA ALA A 107 5.52 5.12 9.95
C ALA A 107 5.93 3.87 10.75
N PRO A 108 6.05 2.69 10.11
CA PRO A 108 6.63 1.52 10.77
C PRO A 108 8.09 1.79 11.11
N GLU A 109 8.52 1.33 12.29
CA GLU A 109 9.90 1.42 12.80
C GLU A 109 10.89 0.54 12.03
#